data_AF-A0A7J8FG75-F1
#
_entry.id   AF-A0A7J8FG75-F1
#
_cell.length_a   1.000
_cell.length_b   1.000
_cell.length_c   1.000
_cell.angle_alpha   90.00
_cell.angle_beta   90.00
_cell.angle_gamma   90.00
#
_symmetry.space_group_name_H-M   'P 1'
#
loop_
_entity.id
_entity.type
_entity.pdbx_description
1 polymer ?
#
loop_
_entity_poly.entity_id
_entity_poly.type
_entity_poly.pdbx_seq_one_letter_code
_entity_poly.pdbx_strand_id
1 'polypeptide(L)'
;MPQESEPGSHESPDDAASAAHSLELLCHLDGAAHGSTACVAWEPTGDGKRVISLADNHLLLWDLQESSSQAVLAGSASLEGRGQLKFTSGRWSPHHSCTQVATASDTAIRGWDTRTMSQVYCIENAPPPGTSVRQ
;
A
#
# COMPACT_ATOMS: atom_id res chain seq x y z
N MET A 1 63.24 6.82 -15.82
CA MET A 1 61.86 6.51 -16.28
C MET A 1 61.65 5.02 -16.04
N PRO A 2 60.57 4.61 -15.34
CA PRO A 2 59.21 5.12 -15.53
C PRO A 2 58.62 5.88 -14.33
N GLN A 3 57.71 6.79 -14.67
CA GLN A 3 56.70 7.40 -13.80
C GLN A 3 55.63 6.37 -13.43
N GLU A 4 54.90 6.61 -12.33
CA GLU A 4 53.49 6.24 -12.05
C GLU A 4 53.33 6.22 -10.51
N SER A 5 52.41 6.92 -9.85
CA SER A 5 51.27 7.75 -10.23
C SER A 5 50.94 8.61 -8.99
N GLU A 6 50.63 9.89 -9.15
CA GLU A 6 50.06 10.66 -8.03
C GLU A 6 48.64 10.15 -7.75
N PRO A 7 48.24 9.96 -6.48
CA PRO A 7 46.84 9.73 -6.17
C PRO A 7 46.08 10.99 -6.54
N GLY A 8 45.41 10.97 -7.68
CA GLY A 8 44.47 12.01 -8.06
C GLY A 8 43.51 12.19 -6.90
N SER A 9 43.60 13.34 -6.24
CA SER A 9 42.56 13.84 -5.35
C SER A 9 41.32 14.03 -6.23
N HIS A 10 40.51 12.99 -6.35
CA HIS A 10 39.14 13.10 -6.79
C HIS A 10 38.39 13.78 -5.64
N GLU A 11 38.61 15.08 -5.51
CA GLU A 11 37.72 15.95 -4.76
C GLU A 11 36.42 15.94 -5.57
N SER A 12 35.52 15.01 -5.22
CA SER A 12 34.17 14.98 -5.75
C SER A 12 33.56 16.35 -5.41
N PRO A 13 33.31 17.23 -6.40
CA PRO A 13 32.60 18.46 -6.13
C PRO A 13 31.16 18.06 -5.83
N ASP A 14 30.66 18.51 -4.68
CA ASP A 14 29.29 18.33 -4.23
C ASP A 14 28.87 16.90 -3.88
N ASP A 15 29.49 16.36 -2.83
CA ASP A 15 28.69 15.73 -1.76
C ASP A 15 28.09 16.84 -0.87
N ALA A 16 27.47 17.83 -1.50
CA ALA A 16 26.56 18.76 -0.86
C ALA A 16 25.38 17.89 -0.45
N ALA A 17 25.55 17.26 0.73
CA ALA A 17 24.58 16.45 1.42
C ALA A 17 23.21 16.99 1.06
N SER A 18 22.48 16.23 0.23
CA SER A 18 21.08 16.51 -0.04
C SER A 18 20.46 16.70 1.33
N ALA A 19 20.17 17.95 1.69
CA ALA A 19 19.64 18.27 3.00
C ALA A 19 18.28 17.60 3.04
N ALA A 20 18.25 16.37 3.55
CA ALA A 20 17.05 15.57 3.59
C ALA A 20 16.03 16.36 4.40
N HIS A 21 14.94 16.75 3.76
CA HIS A 21 13.88 17.50 4.39
C HIS A 21 13.35 16.65 5.56
N SER A 22 13.16 17.28 6.73
CA SER A 22 12.63 16.58 7.90
C SER A 22 11.20 16.10 7.62
N LEU A 23 10.96 14.81 7.79
CA LEU A 23 9.61 14.25 7.70
C LEU A 23 8.84 14.58 8.97
N GLU A 24 7.58 14.96 8.82
CA GLU A 24 6.65 15.15 9.92
C GLU A 24 5.58 14.07 9.94
N LEU A 25 5.10 13.73 11.14
CA LEU A 25 3.99 12.81 11.30
C LEU A 25 2.69 13.52 10.92
N LEU A 26 2.03 13.03 9.86
CA LEU A 26 0.76 13.56 9.41
C LEU A 26 -0.40 13.11 10.32
N CYS A 27 -0.58 11.80 10.51
CA CYS A 27 -1.63 11.26 11.38
C CYS A 27 -1.38 9.80 11.77
N HIS A 28 -2.18 9.32 12.72
CA HIS A 28 -2.28 7.92 13.11
C HIS A 28 -3.52 7.26 12.51
N LEU A 29 -3.37 6.01 12.07
CA LEU A 29 -4.47 5.13 11.66
C LEU A 29 -4.71 4.13 12.79
N ASP A 30 -5.78 4.30 13.57
CA ASP A 30 -6.06 3.44 14.73
C ASP A 30 -6.72 2.12 14.32
N GLY A 31 -5.91 1.18 13.86
CA GLY A 31 -6.33 -0.17 13.46
C GLY A 31 -6.10 -1.24 14.52
N ALA A 32 -5.81 -0.89 15.78
CA ALA A 32 -5.30 -1.85 16.79
C ALA A 32 -6.25 -3.04 17.04
N ALA A 33 -7.55 -2.87 16.80
CA ALA A 33 -8.56 -3.92 16.93
C ALA A 33 -8.53 -4.98 15.81
N HIS A 34 -7.81 -4.73 14.70
CA HIS A 34 -7.90 -5.51 13.47
C HIS A 34 -6.68 -6.42 13.19
N GLY A 35 -5.75 -6.52 14.15
CA GLY A 35 -4.60 -7.41 14.07
C GLY A 35 -3.42 -6.82 13.29
N SER A 36 -2.62 -7.68 12.66
CA SER A 36 -1.37 -7.28 12.01
C SER A 36 -1.60 -6.64 10.65
N THR A 37 -1.06 -5.44 10.42
CA THR A 37 -1.13 -4.74 9.13
C THR A 37 -0.17 -5.36 8.11
N ALA A 38 -0.70 -5.83 6.98
CA ALA A 38 0.06 -6.38 5.86
C ALA A 38 0.39 -5.33 4.79
N CYS A 39 -0.48 -4.33 4.61
CA CYS A 39 -0.34 -3.34 3.54
C CYS A 39 -1.02 -2.02 3.90
N VAL A 40 -0.44 -0.91 3.45
CA VAL A 40 -1.05 0.43 3.46
C VAL A 40 -0.84 1.06 2.09
N ALA A 41 -1.89 1.62 1.49
CA ALA A 41 -1.80 2.22 0.17
C ALA A 41 -2.69 3.46 0.04
N TRP A 42 -2.11 4.54 -0.47
CA TRP A 42 -2.79 5.79 -0.77
C TRP A 42 -3.63 5.68 -2.03
N GLU A 43 -4.76 6.38 -2.06
CA GLU A 43 -5.53 6.57 -3.29
C GLU A 43 -4.66 7.35 -4.31
N PRO A 44 -4.42 6.80 -5.52
CA PRO A 44 -3.38 7.34 -6.40
C PRO A 44 -3.83 8.56 -7.21
N THR A 45 -5.13 8.77 -7.45
CA THR A 45 -5.62 9.88 -8.29
C THR A 45 -6.61 10.80 -7.57
N GLY A 46 -6.69 10.72 -6.24
CA GLY A 46 -7.58 11.53 -5.42
C GLY A 46 -6.95 12.85 -4.97
N ASP A 47 -7.55 13.45 -3.93
CA ASP A 47 -7.01 14.61 -3.21
C ASP A 47 -5.89 14.23 -2.22
N GLY A 48 -5.49 12.96 -2.19
CA GLY A 48 -4.49 12.45 -1.28
C GLY A 48 -4.98 12.34 0.16
N LYS A 49 -6.29 12.32 0.42
CA LYS A 49 -6.83 12.16 1.78
C LYS A 49 -7.29 10.75 2.10
N ARG A 50 -7.37 9.87 1.10
CA ARG A 50 -7.84 8.50 1.27
C ARG A 50 -6.72 7.49 1.29
N VAL A 51 -6.77 6.60 2.27
CA VAL A 51 -5.81 5.51 2.46
C VAL A 51 -6.55 4.23 2.74
N ILE A 52 -6.09 3.11 2.18
CA ILE A 52 -6.49 1.78 2.66
C ILE A 52 -5.41 1.19 3.55
N SER A 53 -5.84 0.39 4.52
CA SER A 53 -4.96 -0.55 5.21
C SER A 53 -5.58 -1.95 5.19
N LEU A 54 -4.72 -2.96 5.05
CA LEU A 54 -5.09 -4.36 5.16
C LEU A 54 -4.52 -4.89 6.47
N ALA A 55 -5.38 -5.31 7.39
CA ALA A 55 -5.01 -5.84 8.70
C ALA A 55 -5.69 -7.20 8.93
N ASP A 56 -4.90 -8.26 9.06
CA ASP A 56 -5.37 -9.66 9.02
C ASP A 56 -6.43 -9.88 7.94
N ASN A 57 -7.71 -10.07 8.30
CA ASN A 57 -8.81 -10.32 7.37
C ASN A 57 -9.66 -9.07 7.08
N HIS A 58 -9.24 -7.89 7.53
CA HIS A 58 -9.94 -6.62 7.40
C HIS A 58 -9.30 -5.72 6.33
N LEU A 59 -10.15 -5.18 5.46
CA LEU A 59 -9.85 -4.05 4.59
C LEU A 59 -10.49 -2.81 5.20
N LEU A 60 -9.67 -1.82 5.53
CA LEU A 60 -10.08 -0.59 6.17
C LEU A 60 -9.83 0.58 5.22
N LEU A 61 -10.81 1.47 5.07
CA LEU A 61 -10.72 2.71 4.32
C LEU A 61 -10.71 3.88 5.29
N TRP A 62 -9.69 4.70 5.19
CA TRP A 62 -9.42 5.84 6.05
C TRP A 62 -9.55 7.15 5.30
N ASP A 63 -10.07 8.15 5.98
CA ASP A 63 -10.12 9.54 5.53
C ASP A 63 -9.27 10.42 6.46
N LEU A 64 -8.25 11.05 5.88
CA LEU A 64 -7.32 11.92 6.58
C LEU A 64 -7.91 13.31 6.72
N GLN A 65 -7.89 13.81 7.95
CA GLN A 65 -8.42 15.12 8.27
C GLN A 65 -7.25 16.09 8.47
N GLU A 66 -7.21 17.19 7.70
CA GLU A 66 -6.12 18.20 7.79
C GLU A 66 -5.96 18.81 9.19
N SER A 67 -7.04 18.85 9.97
CA SER A 67 -7.08 19.44 11.31
C SER A 67 -6.85 18.43 12.44
N SER A 68 -6.56 17.16 12.13
CA SER A 68 -6.46 16.08 13.11
C SER A 68 -5.20 15.25 12.92
N SER A 69 -4.58 14.86 14.02
CA SER A 69 -3.51 13.86 14.04
C SER A 69 -4.04 12.42 14.00
N GLN A 70 -5.34 12.21 13.85
CA GLN A 70 -5.98 10.90 13.70
C GLN A 70 -6.83 10.85 12.43
N ALA A 71 -6.65 9.78 11.65
CA ALA A 71 -7.50 9.47 10.52
C ALA A 71 -8.84 8.88 10.98
N VAL A 72 -9.90 9.15 10.23
CA VAL A 72 -11.25 8.65 10.52
C VAL A 72 -11.49 7.40 9.69
N LEU A 73 -12.05 6.35 10.30
CA LEU A 73 -12.46 5.16 9.56
C LEU A 73 -13.72 5.47 8.75
N ALA A 74 -13.57 5.59 7.44
CA ALA A 74 -14.65 5.89 6.51
C ALA A 74 -15.44 4.64 6.09
N GLY A 75 -14.81 3.46 6.15
CA GLY A 75 -15.47 2.20 5.83
C GLY A 75 -14.59 1.00 6.14
N SER A 76 -15.21 -0.17 6.27
CA SER A 76 -14.49 -1.43 6.47
C SER A 76 -15.20 -2.60 5.77
N ALA A 77 -14.42 -3.60 5.40
CA ALA A 77 -14.88 -4.87 4.88
C ALA A 77 -14.02 -5.99 5.49
N SER A 78 -14.56 -7.21 5.55
CA SER A 78 -13.79 -8.37 6.02
C SER A 78 -13.98 -9.57 5.10
N LEU A 79 -12.98 -10.45 5.07
CA LEU A 79 -13.12 -11.76 4.48
C LEU A 79 -14.03 -12.63 5.36
N GLU A 80 -15.11 -13.12 4.77
CA GLU A 80 -15.98 -14.12 5.36
C GLU A 80 -15.63 -15.49 4.76
N GLY A 81 -15.40 -16.49 5.61
CA GLY A 81 -15.05 -17.83 5.15
C GLY A 81 -14.59 -18.76 6.27
N ARG A 82 -14.48 -20.05 5.97
CA ARG A 82 -13.90 -21.04 6.88
C ARG A 82 -12.37 -20.98 6.79
N GLY A 83 -11.71 -20.78 7.92
CA GLY A 83 -10.24 -20.74 8.03
C GLY A 83 -9.69 -19.36 8.42
N GLN A 84 -8.40 -19.28 8.71
CA GLN A 84 -7.71 -18.01 8.99
C GLN A 84 -7.29 -17.35 7.67
N LEU A 85 -8.27 -16.78 6.96
CA LEU A 85 -7.98 -15.99 5.76
C LEU A 85 -7.34 -14.67 6.18
N LYS A 86 -6.23 -14.32 5.55
CA LYS A 86 -5.57 -13.02 5.75
C LYS A 86 -5.26 -12.39 4.40
N PHE A 87 -5.42 -11.09 4.33
CA PHE A 87 -4.93 -10.31 3.23
C PHE A 87 -3.41 -10.26 3.25
N THR A 88 -2.80 -10.32 2.07
CA THR A 88 -1.34 -10.25 1.90
C THR A 88 -0.91 -9.01 1.13
N SER A 89 -1.77 -8.49 0.25
CA SER A 89 -1.48 -7.30 -0.55
C SER A 89 -2.76 -6.63 -1.05
N GLY A 90 -2.69 -5.34 -1.35
CA GLY A 90 -3.80 -4.53 -1.83
C GLY A 90 -3.32 -3.42 -2.76
N ARG A 91 -4.06 -3.16 -3.82
CA ARG A 91 -3.80 -2.07 -4.77
C ARG A 91 -5.09 -1.41 -5.20
N TRP A 92 -5.05 -0.09 -5.25
CA TRP A 92 -6.11 0.71 -5.88
C TRP A 92 -6.11 0.46 -7.39
N SER A 93 -7.31 0.43 -7.98
CA SER A 93 -7.47 0.58 -9.42
C SER A 93 -7.16 2.03 -9.80
N PRO A 94 -6.25 2.30 -10.75
CA PRO A 94 -6.02 3.66 -11.25
C PRO A 94 -7.14 4.14 -12.19
N HIS A 95 -8.08 3.25 -12.56
CA HIS A 95 -9.21 3.55 -13.44
C HIS A 95 -10.49 3.84 -12.65
N HIS A 96 -11.48 4.46 -13.31
CA HIS A 96 -12.82 4.73 -12.77
C HIS A 96 -12.81 5.50 -11.44
N SER A 97 -12.11 6.64 -11.42
CA SER A 97 -12.02 7.54 -10.26
C SER A 97 -11.51 6.86 -8.99
N CYS A 98 -10.62 5.87 -9.13
CA CYS A 98 -10.07 5.09 -8.02
C CYS A 98 -11.11 4.46 -7.09
N THR A 99 -12.31 4.15 -7.58
CA THR A 99 -13.39 3.62 -6.72
C THR A 99 -13.28 2.13 -6.40
N GLN A 100 -12.19 1.47 -6.82
CA GLN A 100 -11.99 0.03 -6.63
C GLN A 100 -10.63 -0.29 -6.04
N VAL A 101 -10.60 -1.33 -5.21
CA VAL A 101 -9.40 -1.91 -4.62
C VAL A 101 -9.37 -3.40 -4.93
N ALA A 102 -8.24 -3.88 -5.45
CA ALA A 102 -7.96 -5.30 -5.57
C ALA A 102 -7.14 -5.76 -4.38
N THR A 103 -7.53 -6.86 -3.73
CA THR A 103 -6.78 -7.48 -2.64
C THR A 103 -6.46 -8.94 -2.95
N ALA A 104 -5.31 -9.39 -2.46
CA ALA A 104 -4.89 -10.77 -2.52
C ALA A 104 -5.00 -11.43 -1.15
N SER A 105 -5.51 -12.66 -1.12
CA SER A 105 -5.58 -13.51 0.07
C SER A 105 -5.43 -14.97 -0.36
N ASP A 106 -4.47 -15.69 0.22
CA ASP A 106 -4.15 -17.08 -0.15
C ASP A 106 -4.04 -17.29 -1.67
N THR A 107 -4.96 -18.03 -2.28
CA THR A 107 -5.00 -18.34 -3.73
C THR A 107 -6.02 -17.52 -4.52
N ALA A 108 -6.52 -16.42 -3.94
CA ALA A 108 -7.63 -15.68 -4.50
C ALA A 108 -7.39 -14.17 -4.53
N ILE A 109 -7.89 -13.54 -5.59
CA ILE A 109 -7.89 -12.09 -5.79
C ILE A 109 -9.33 -11.59 -5.72
N ARG A 110 -9.57 -10.57 -4.90
CA ARG A 110 -10.90 -9.97 -4.72
C ARG A 110 -10.88 -8.50 -5.11
N GLY A 111 -11.96 -8.06 -5.73
CA GLY A 111 -12.22 -6.65 -5.96
C GLY A 111 -13.24 -6.12 -4.98
N TRP A 112 -13.02 -4.90 -4.49
CA TRP A 112 -13.87 -4.19 -3.55
C TRP A 112 -14.24 -2.83 -4.13
N ASP A 113 -15.50 -2.42 -4.00
CA ASP A 113 -15.94 -1.06 -4.29
C ASP A 113 -15.78 -0.20 -3.02
N THR A 114 -15.02 0.88 -3.08
CA THR A 114 -14.67 1.69 -1.89
C THR A 114 -15.77 2.62 -1.41
N ARG A 115 -16.83 2.81 -2.20
CA ARG A 115 -17.98 3.63 -1.81
C ARG A 115 -18.94 2.86 -0.92
N THR A 116 -19.07 1.56 -1.21
CA THR A 116 -19.97 0.63 -0.51
C THR A 116 -19.24 -0.32 0.44
N MET A 117 -17.92 -0.45 0.27
CA MET A 117 -17.09 -1.46 0.93
C MET A 117 -17.59 -2.89 0.72
N SER A 118 -18.14 -3.15 -0.48
CA SER A 118 -18.65 -4.46 -0.86
C SER A 118 -17.74 -5.14 -1.88
N GLN A 119 -17.66 -6.47 -1.81
CA GLN A 119 -16.95 -7.28 -2.78
C GLN A 119 -17.69 -7.26 -4.13
N VAL A 120 -17.03 -6.80 -5.19
CA VAL A 120 -17.57 -6.75 -6.56
C VAL A 120 -17.20 -7.97 -7.38
N TYR A 121 -16.04 -8.59 -7.13
CA TYR A 121 -15.65 -9.85 -7.77
C TYR A 121 -14.70 -10.67 -6.89
N CYS A 122 -14.64 -11.97 -7.15
CA CYS A 122 -13.66 -12.89 -6.58
C CYS A 122 -13.15 -13.81 -7.68
N ILE A 123 -11.83 -13.86 -7.84
CA ILE A 123 -11.14 -14.79 -8.73
C ILE A 123 -10.46 -15.81 -7.83
N GLU A 124 -10.96 -17.04 -7.85
CA GLU A 124 -10.40 -18.17 -7.12
C GLU A 124 -9.39 -18.92 -7.99
N ASN A 125 -8.40 -19.58 -7.36
CA ASN A 125 -7.29 -20.25 -8.04
C ASN A 125 -6.47 -19.31 -8.94
N ALA A 126 -6.26 -18.07 -8.50
CA ALA A 126 -5.33 -17.18 -9.18
C ALA A 126 -3.92 -17.78 -9.06
N PRO A 127 -3.22 -18.02 -10.19
CA PRO A 127 -1.88 -18.58 -10.14
C PRO A 127 -0.96 -17.62 -9.35
N PRO A 128 -0.02 -18.15 -8.54
CA PRO A 128 0.87 -17.31 -7.76
C PRO A 128 1.64 -16.35 -8.68
N PRO A 129 1.91 -15.10 -8.24
CA PRO A 129 2.63 -14.14 -9.06
C PRO A 129 4.00 -14.70 -9.45
N GLY A 130 4.18 -15.00 -10.74
CA GLY A 130 5.44 -15.51 -11.30
C GLY A 130 5.36 -16.81 -12.13
N THR A 131 4.23 -17.53 -12.13
CA THR A 131 4.10 -18.70 -13.02
C THR A 131 3.66 -18.27 -14.42
N SER A 132 4.63 -18.07 -15.31
CA SER A 132 4.37 -17.93 -16.73
C SER A 132 3.84 -19.26 -17.26
N VAL A 133 2.55 -19.32 -17.62
CA VAL A 133 1.99 -20.47 -18.33
C VAL A 133 2.57 -20.43 -19.74
N ARG A 134 3.53 -21.31 -20.02
CA ARG A 134 3.95 -21.59 -21.40
C ARG A 134 2.83 -22.38 -22.05
N GLN A 135 2.25 -21.82 -23.12
CA GLN A 135 1.47 -22.57 -24.11
C GLN A 135 2.36 -23.56 -24.85
#